data_AF-A0A494XHA9-F1
#
_entry.id   AF-A0A494XHA9-F1
#
_cell.length_a   1.000
_cell.length_b   1.000
_cell.length_c   1.000
_cell.angle_alpha   90.00
_cell.angle_beta   90.00
_cell.angle_gamma   90.00
#
_symmetry.space_group_name_H-M   'P 1'
#
loop_
_entity.id
_entity.type
_entity.pdbx_description
1 polymer ?
#
loop_
_entity_poly.entity_id
_entity_poly.type
_entity_poly.pdbx_seq_one_letter_code
_entity_poly.pdbx_strand_id
1 'polypeptide(L)' 'MALDENIEAVRDLQNSGNHVARLLGYMSIGVVPSRENMANAQQWLVSASDRLEPILKEAEANRVSQPSRPSFKG' A
#
# COMPACT_ATOMS: atom_id res chain seq x y z
N MET A 1 0.47 -8.42 -14.81
CA MET A 1 -0.75 -8.58 -13.97
C MET A 1 -1.90 -7.82 -14.61
N ALA A 2 -3.14 -8.16 -14.29
CA ALA A 2 -4.28 -7.38 -14.75
C ALA A 2 -4.37 -6.04 -13.98
N LEU A 3 -4.83 -4.96 -14.63
CA LEU A 3 -4.97 -3.64 -14.00
C LEU A 3 -5.84 -3.70 -12.73
N ASP A 4 -6.88 -4.54 -12.75
CA ASP A 4 -7.79 -4.73 -11.62
C ASP A 4 -7.07 -5.33 -10.39
N GLU A 5 -6.18 -6.31 -10.59
CA GLU A 5 -5.37 -6.90 -9.52
C GLU A 5 -4.46 -5.87 -8.87
N ASN A 6 -3.89 -4.96 -9.68
CA ASN A 6 -3.03 -3.88 -9.17
C ASN A 6 -3.84 -2.87 -8.34
N ILE A 7 -5.06 -2.53 -8.78
CA ILE A 7 -5.95 -1.63 -8.05
C ILE A 7 -6.37 -2.25 -6.72
N GLU A 8 -6.67 -3.55 -6.71
CA GLU A 8 -7.01 -4.28 -5.48
C GLU A 8 -5.84 -4.31 -4.49
N ALA A 9 -4.61 -4.57 -4.95
CA ALA A 9 -3.43 -4.55 -4.08
C ALA A 9 -3.20 -3.17 -3.44
N VAL A 10 -3.40 -2.07 -4.17
CA VAL A 10 -3.30 -0.72 -3.63
C VAL A 10 -4.40 -0.43 -2.61
N ARG A 11 -5.63 -0.92 -2.85
CA ARG A 11 -6.76 -0.79 -1.90
C ARG A 11 -6.49 -1.58 -0.62
N ASP A 12 -5.93 -2.78 -0.72
CA ASP A 12 -5.54 -3.58 0.44
C ASP A 12 -4.49 -2.86 1.30
N LEU A 13 -3.50 -2.21 0.66
CA LEU A 13 -2.52 -1.39 1.38
C LEU A 13 -3.18 -0.19 2.07
N GLN A 14 -4.07 0.52 1.37
CA GLN A 14 -4.78 1.65 1.96
C GLN A 14 -5.62 1.24 3.17
N ASN A 15 -6.35 0.13 3.05
CA ASN A 15 -7.22 -0.37 4.11
C ASN A 15 -6.43 -0.83 5.34
N SER A 16 -5.34 -1.58 5.13
CA SER A 16 -4.46 -2.03 6.22
C SER A 16 -3.77 -0.84 6.92
N GLY A 17 -3.28 0.14 6.15
CA GLY A 17 -2.71 1.38 6.69
C GLY A 17 -3.72 2.18 7.52
N ASN A 18 -4.98 2.31 7.06
CA ASN A 18 -6.05 2.94 7.82
C ASN A 18 -6.34 2.22 9.14
N HIS A 19 -6.30 0.89 9.13
CA HIS A 19 -6.50 0.10 10.35
C HIS A 19 -5.39 0.36 11.36
N VAL A 20 -4.13 0.35 10.92
CA VAL A 20 -2.97 0.70 11.78
C VAL A 20 -3.11 2.13 12.32
N ALA A 21 -3.42 3.11 11.47
CA ALA A 21 -3.60 4.49 11.88
C ALA A 21 -4.69 4.65 12.96
N ARG A 22 -5.78 3.88 12.85
CA ARG A 22 -6.84 3.85 13.87
C ARG A 22 -6.36 3.28 15.20
N LEU A 23 -5.58 2.21 15.18
CA LEU A 23 -5.00 1.64 16.41
C LEU A 23 -4.02 2.61 17.07
N LEU A 24 -3.19 3.30 16.29
CA LEU A 24 -2.31 4.38 16.78
C LEU A 24 -3.14 5.53 17.40
N GLY A 25 -4.26 5.90 16.76
CA GLY A 25 -5.18 6.91 17.27
C GLY A 25 -5.85 6.52 18.59
N TYR A 26 -6.11 5.23 18.82
CA TYR A 26 -6.58 4.77 20.14
C TYR A 26 -5.47 4.85 21.19
N MET A 27 -4.25 4.46 20.84
CA MET A 27 -3.12 4.54 21.77
C MET A 27 -2.79 5.98 22.17
N SER A 28 -2.96 6.95 21.26
CA SER A 28 -2.70 8.37 21.57
C SER A 28 -3.69 8.96 22.60
N ILE A 29 -4.87 8.37 22.77
CA ILE A 29 -5.86 8.75 23.79
C ILE A 29 -5.84 7.81 25.01
N GLY A 30 -4.80 6.99 25.15
CA GLY A 30 -4.62 6.08 26.30
C GLY A 30 -5.42 4.78 26.22
N VAL A 31 -6.07 4.49 25.08
CA VAL A 31 -6.76 3.22 24.86
C VAL A 31 -5.78 2.21 24.29
N VAL A 32 -5.57 1.09 25.00
CA VAL A 32 -4.67 0.02 24.58
C VAL A 32 -5.44 -0.98 23.69
N PRO A 33 -5.09 -1.13 22.40
CA PRO A 33 -5.70 -2.14 21.54
C PRO A 33 -5.39 -3.57 22.02
N SER A 34 -6.28 -4.51 21.72
CA SER A 34 -6.03 -5.92 22.02
C SER A 34 -4.80 -6.44 21.25
N ARG A 35 -4.13 -7.46 21.81
CA ARG A 35 -3.01 -8.14 21.14
C ARG A 35 -3.43 -8.68 19.77
N GLU A 36 -4.64 -9.21 19.67
CA GLU A 36 -5.20 -9.71 18.41
C GLU A 36 -5.37 -8.60 17.38
N ASN A 37 -5.90 -7.43 17.76
CA ASN A 37 -6.03 -6.29 16.84
C ASN A 37 -4.66 -5.85 16.33
N MET A 38 -3.66 -5.79 17.20
CA MET A 38 -2.28 -5.44 16.81
C MET A 38 -1.67 -6.49 15.87
N ALA A 39 -1.85 -7.78 16.17
CA ALA A 39 -1.34 -8.87 15.34
C ALA A 39 -2.00 -8.88 13.95
N ASN A 40 -3.32 -8.72 13.89
CA ASN A 40 -4.08 -8.64 12.64
C ASN A 40 -3.65 -7.42 11.82
N ALA A 41 -3.53 -6.24 12.45
CA ALA A 41 -3.07 -5.04 11.78
C ALA A 41 -1.68 -5.20 11.16
N GLN A 42 -0.74 -5.81 11.92
CA GLN A 42 0.60 -6.11 11.43
C GLN A 42 0.54 -7.10 10.26
N GLN A 43 -0.18 -8.20 10.40
CA GLN A 43 -0.28 -9.23 9.36
C GLN A 43 -0.88 -8.68 8.07
N TRP A 44 -1.96 -7.90 8.16
CA TRP A 44 -2.60 -7.29 7.01
C TRP A 44 -1.69 -6.28 6.31
N LEU A 45 -0.99 -5.43 7.07
CA LEU A 45 -0.08 -4.46 6.49
C LEU A 45 1.09 -5.14 5.78
N VAL A 46 1.72 -6.12 6.42
CA VAL A 46 2.82 -6.90 5.82
C VAL A 46 2.35 -7.59 4.55
N SER A 47 1.21 -8.30 4.60
CA SER A 47 0.69 -9.00 3.42
C SER A 47 0.34 -8.05 2.28
N ALA A 48 -0.18 -6.85 2.57
CA ALA A 48 -0.50 -5.86 1.56
C ALA A 48 0.77 -5.26 0.94
N SER A 49 1.78 -4.98 1.76
CA SER A 49 3.10 -4.52 1.30
C SER A 49 3.78 -5.55 0.41
N ASP A 50 3.78 -6.83 0.79
CA ASP A 50 4.40 -7.91 0.02
C ASP A 50 3.74 -8.08 -1.35
N ARG A 51 2.41 -7.92 -1.44
CA ARG A 51 1.67 -7.96 -2.70
C ARG A 51 1.96 -6.76 -3.59
N LEU A 52 2.24 -5.60 -3.00
CA LEU A 52 2.49 -4.37 -3.75
C LEU A 52 3.92 -4.30 -4.33
N GLU A 53 4.89 -4.94 -3.68
CA GLU A 53 6.30 -4.97 -4.08
C GLU A 53 6.52 -5.31 -5.57
N PRO A 54 5.98 -6.42 -6.14
CA PRO A 54 6.15 -6.72 -7.57
C PRO A 54 5.48 -5.70 -8.49
N ILE A 55 4.35 -5.12 -8.08
CA ILE A 55 3.61 -4.11 -8.86
C ILE A 55 4.45 -2.82 -8.97
N LEU A 56 5.08 -2.41 -7.88
CA LEU A 56 5.96 -1.23 -7.87
C LEU A 56 7.19 -1.46 -8.75
N LYS A 57 7.82 -2.64 -8.67
CA LYS A 57 8.96 -2.99 -9.55
C LYS A 57 8.59 -2.93 -11.02
N GLU A 58 7.42 -3.46 -11.39
CA GLU A 58 6.93 -3.40 -12.76
C GLU A 58 6.65 -1.95 -13.19
N ALA A 59 6.00 -1.15 -12.34
CA ALA A 59 5.72 0.25 -12.61
C ALA A 59 7.00 1.09 -12.78
N GLU A 60 8.02 0.87 -11.94
CA GLU A 60 9.32 1.53 -12.03
C GLU A 60 10.07 1.13 -13.32
N ALA A 61 10.09 -0.16 -13.65
CA ALA A 61 10.69 -0.64 -14.91
C ALA A 61 10.00 -0.03 -16.13
N ASN A 62 8.66 0.06 -16.12
CA ASN A 62 7.88 0.66 -17.19
C ASN A 62 8.13 2.18 -17.31
N ARG A 63 8.30 2.88 -16.19
CA ARG A 63 8.64 4.30 -16.16
C ARG A 63 10.03 4.57 -16.76
N VAL A 64 11.03 3.74 -16.45
CA VAL A 64 12.39 3.86 -17.02
C VAL A 64 12.39 3.53 -18.52
N SER A 65 11.53 2.61 -18.94
CA SER A 65 11.41 2.17 -20.34
C SER A 65 10.60 3.13 -21.23
N GLN A 66 9.87 4.10 -20.66
CA GLN A 66 9.27 5.17 -21.43
C GLN A 66 10.36 6.20 -21.80
N PRO A 67 10.72 6.35 -23.09
CA PRO A 67 11.54 7.48 -23.50
C PRO A 67 10.75 8.72 -23.13
N SER A 68 11.37 9.64 -22.40
CA SER A 68 10.83 10.97 -22.11
C SER A 68 10.27 11.55 -23.41
N ARG A 69 8.94 11.51 -23.57
CA ARG A 69 8.27 12.08 -24.73
C ARG A 69 8.71 13.55 -24.77
N PRO A 70 9.32 14.02 -25.86
CA PRO A 70 9.69 15.43 -25.95
C PRO A 70 8.42 16.26 -25.77
N SER A 71 8.49 17.19 -24.82
CA SER A 71 7.49 18.22 -24.62
C SER A 71 7.21 18.87 -25.99
N PHE A 72 5.99 18.73 -26.48
CA PHE A 72 5.56 19.37 -27.71
C PHE A 72 5.77 20.88 -27.54
N LYS A 73 6.75 21.43 -28.26
CA LYS A 73 6.73 22.84 -28.66
C LYS A 73 5.78 22.97 -29.83
N GLY A 74 4.69 23.69 -29.61
CA GLY A 74 3.74 24.17 -30.61
C GLY A 74 2.99 25.35 -30.02
#